data_AF-A0A354P6W9-F1
#
_entry.id   AF-A0A354P6W9-F1
#
_cell.length_a   1.000
_cell.length_b   1.000
_cell.length_c   1.000
_cell.angle_alpha   90.00
_cell.angle_beta   90.00
_cell.angle_gamma   90.00
#
_symmetry.space_group_name_H-M   'P 1'
#
loop_
_entity.id
_entity.type
_entity.pdbx_description
1 polymer ?
#
loop_
_entity_poly.entity_id
_entity_poly.type
_entity_poly.pdbx_seq_one_letter_code
_entity_poly.pdbx_strand_id
1 'polypeptide(L)'
;MPFRLTSLLFGFVAAMFMDCESSAVNAQAPGGTNQTADASDDATASLPEFQPTLRDGMTSDQQMQAVRSILGNLEEERFFKPSVVSPFVFELKPLSKLGNGGQRQRLDVWFVAHGKLDDIEEKKLMDDLTGPEAKQTPGLPEIARALTEAEMKARDLKFGDQPDGSGRAYGIMGANVLDKAFVTGVTSSRYRKTDDSIELFLRLSPSLFDDADFPARWYPISKADDGALQLGKANPYTDLAALIKVTKLAGVEDGLFVEVHVVYAEPFGWFEGRNLLRSKLPPVLQDSVRKFRRKLAQ
;
A
#
# COMPACT_ATOMS: atom_id res chain seq x y z
N MET A 1 3.37 20.44 -1.97
CA MET A 1 3.95 19.19 -1.45
C MET A 1 3.10 17.90 -1.62
N PRO A 2 1.77 17.90 -1.81
CA PRO A 2 0.89 16.74 -1.51
C PRO A 2 1.16 15.47 -2.32
N PHE A 3 1.51 15.64 -3.61
CA PHE A 3 1.89 14.57 -4.54
C PHE A 3 2.97 13.63 -3.99
N ARG A 4 3.92 14.17 -3.20
CA ARG A 4 5.15 13.46 -2.81
C ARG A 4 4.88 12.42 -1.74
N LEU A 5 4.14 12.80 -0.70
CA LEU A 5 3.78 11.92 0.39
C LEU A 5 2.89 10.76 -0.08
N THR A 6 1.97 11.02 -1.03
CA THR A 6 1.22 9.94 -1.69
C THR A 6 2.17 8.96 -2.36
N SER A 7 3.19 9.43 -3.10
CA SER A 7 4.16 8.56 -3.76
C SER A 7 4.97 7.71 -2.80
N LEU A 8 5.50 8.22 -1.68
CA LEU A 8 6.29 7.41 -0.72
C LEU A 8 5.52 6.18 -0.26
N LEU A 9 4.25 6.37 0.07
CA LEU A 9 3.39 5.37 0.64
C LEU A 9 2.77 4.47 -0.43
N PHE A 10 2.60 4.98 -1.66
CA PHE A 10 2.41 4.17 -2.85
C PHE A 10 3.58 3.22 -3.09
N GLY A 11 4.81 3.75 -3.05
CA GLY A 11 6.04 2.97 -3.22
C GLY A 11 6.23 1.97 -2.10
N PHE A 12 5.86 2.30 -0.85
CA PHE A 12 5.90 1.36 0.26
C PHE A 12 4.88 0.22 0.07
N VAL A 13 3.60 0.53 -0.21
CA VAL A 13 2.58 -0.49 -0.49
C VAL A 13 2.92 -1.32 -1.73
N ALA A 14 3.38 -0.70 -2.81
CA ALA A 14 3.79 -1.38 -4.02
C ALA A 14 5.02 -2.28 -3.78
N ALA A 15 6.03 -1.80 -3.04
CA ALA A 15 7.17 -2.61 -2.62
C ALA A 15 6.76 -3.81 -1.76
N MET A 16 5.69 -3.73 -0.94
CA MET A 16 5.15 -4.91 -0.24
C MET A 16 4.69 -6.02 -1.20
N PHE A 17 4.24 -5.68 -2.42
CA PHE A 17 3.72 -6.66 -3.39
C PHE A 17 4.74 -7.07 -4.49
N MET A 18 5.69 -6.19 -4.82
CA MET A 18 6.48 -6.27 -6.07
C MET A 18 7.69 -7.21 -6.06
N ASP A 19 8.41 -7.36 -4.94
CA ASP A 19 9.74 -8.00 -4.92
C ASP A 19 9.69 -9.52 -4.63
N CYS A 20 9.00 -10.31 -5.46
CA CYS A 20 8.98 -11.77 -5.25
C CYS A 20 8.87 -12.64 -6.53
N GLU A 21 10.00 -13.16 -6.99
CA GLU A 21 10.04 -14.18 -8.04
C GLU A 21 9.62 -15.59 -7.54
N SER A 22 8.99 -16.41 -8.42
CA SER A 22 9.05 -17.90 -8.50
C SER A 22 7.88 -18.59 -9.27
N SER A 23 8.27 -19.40 -10.28
CA SER A 23 7.79 -20.76 -10.69
C SER A 23 6.29 -21.09 -10.92
N ALA A 24 5.95 -21.77 -12.03
CA ALA A 24 4.64 -21.73 -12.75
C ALA A 24 3.59 -22.87 -12.55
N VAL A 25 2.40 -22.73 -13.21
CA VAL A 25 1.42 -23.70 -13.82
C VAL A 25 -0.05 -23.13 -13.82
N ASN A 26 -0.94 -23.60 -14.74
CA ASN A 26 -2.26 -23.06 -15.21
C ASN A 26 -3.53 -23.67 -14.50
N ALA A 27 -4.77 -23.10 -14.50
CA ALA A 27 -5.59 -22.54 -15.62
C ALA A 27 -6.97 -21.83 -15.27
N GLN A 28 -7.39 -20.86 -16.12
CA GLN A 28 -8.73 -20.33 -16.60
C GLN A 28 -10.03 -20.11 -15.74
N ALA A 29 -10.87 -19.13 -16.19
CA ALA A 29 -12.00 -18.48 -15.46
C ALA A 29 -13.18 -17.96 -16.36
N PRO A 30 -14.23 -17.31 -15.76
CA PRO A 30 -14.59 -15.87 -15.99
C PRO A 30 -15.17 -15.15 -14.72
N GLY A 31 -15.67 -13.89 -14.66
CA GLY A 31 -15.65 -12.69 -15.55
C GLY A 31 -16.88 -11.72 -15.41
N GLY A 32 -16.69 -10.40 -15.20
CA GLY A 32 -17.74 -9.31 -15.20
C GLY A 32 -18.10 -8.70 -13.81
N THR A 33 -18.85 -7.59 -13.59
CA THR A 33 -19.40 -6.46 -14.43
C THR A 33 -19.86 -5.27 -13.52
N ASN A 34 -20.26 -4.08 -14.04
CA ASN A 34 -20.27 -2.76 -13.30
C ASN A 34 -21.55 -1.87 -13.34
N GLN A 35 -21.59 -0.82 -12.48
CA GLN A 35 -22.43 0.39 -12.66
C GLN A 35 -21.91 1.68 -11.94
N THR A 36 -21.94 2.82 -12.67
CA THR A 36 -21.82 4.29 -12.35
C THR A 36 -21.25 4.84 -11.03
N ALA A 37 -20.52 5.97 -11.12
CA ALA A 37 -19.88 6.66 -10.00
C ALA A 37 -19.96 8.20 -10.09
N ASP A 38 -20.18 8.84 -8.92
CA ASP A 38 -19.69 10.18 -8.56
C ASP A 38 -19.90 10.50 -7.05
N ALA A 39 -20.75 9.71 -6.36
CA ALA A 39 -21.10 9.93 -4.95
C ALA A 39 -20.38 9.02 -3.92
N SER A 40 -19.52 8.08 -4.36
CA SER A 40 -18.97 7.02 -3.49
C SER A 40 -17.63 7.33 -2.81
N ASP A 41 -16.90 8.32 -3.30
CA ASP A 41 -15.47 8.47 -2.97
C ASP A 41 -15.20 9.35 -1.74
N ASP A 42 -16.27 9.81 -1.07
CA ASP A 42 -16.23 10.56 0.20
C ASP A 42 -16.56 9.72 1.43
N ALA A 43 -17.15 8.53 1.24
CA ALA A 43 -17.47 7.58 2.32
C ALA A 43 -16.24 6.87 2.93
N THR A 44 -15.02 7.32 2.63
CA THR A 44 -13.76 6.67 3.02
C THR A 44 -13.36 6.85 4.49
N ALA A 45 -13.94 7.81 5.21
CA ALA A 45 -13.61 8.09 6.61
C ALA A 45 -14.22 7.07 7.61
N SER A 46 -14.91 6.02 7.16
CA SER A 46 -15.69 5.13 8.02
C SER A 46 -15.63 3.64 7.66
N LEU A 47 -14.65 3.18 6.87
CA LEU A 47 -14.39 1.75 6.73
C LEU A 47 -13.86 1.21 8.08
N PRO A 48 -14.58 0.33 8.79
CA PRO A 48 -14.17 -0.15 10.11
C PRO A 48 -12.90 -1.00 10.05
N GLU A 49 -12.50 -1.47 8.86
CA GLU A 49 -11.22 -2.14 8.65
C GLU A 49 -10.00 -1.22 8.78
N PHE A 50 -10.14 0.10 8.74
CA PHE A 50 -9.04 1.07 8.75
C PHE A 50 -9.04 1.99 9.99
N GLN A 51 -9.29 1.44 11.18
CA GLN A 51 -9.03 2.18 12.42
C GLN A 51 -7.53 2.10 12.78
N PRO A 52 -6.82 3.25 12.88
CA PRO A 52 -5.42 3.25 13.29
C PRO A 52 -5.29 2.88 14.78
N THR A 53 -4.20 2.17 15.09
CA THR A 53 -3.80 1.75 16.43
C THR A 53 -3.52 2.98 17.30
N LEU A 54 -2.83 3.97 16.73
CA LEU A 54 -2.56 5.24 17.42
C LEU A 54 -3.41 6.38 16.85
N ARG A 55 -4.19 7.00 17.72
CA ARG A 55 -5.01 8.18 17.40
C ARG A 55 -4.35 9.44 17.96
N ASP A 56 -4.46 10.54 17.23
CA ASP A 56 -3.94 11.84 17.63
C ASP A 56 -4.56 12.27 18.97
N GLY A 57 -3.76 12.89 19.83
CA GLY A 57 -4.17 13.24 21.20
C GLY A 57 -4.19 12.08 22.21
N MET A 58 -3.73 10.87 21.85
CA MET A 58 -3.46 9.82 22.84
C MET A 58 -2.30 10.21 23.78
N THR A 59 -2.44 9.93 25.07
CA THR A 59 -1.33 10.07 26.05
C THR A 59 -0.26 8.98 25.85
N SER A 60 0.94 9.18 26.41
CA SER A 60 2.01 8.17 26.40
C SER A 60 1.52 6.80 26.91
N ASP A 61 0.83 6.75 28.05
CA ASP A 61 0.28 5.50 28.58
C ASP A 61 -0.73 4.84 27.63
N GLN A 62 -1.58 5.63 26.97
CA GLN A 62 -2.56 5.13 25.98
C GLN A 62 -1.87 4.59 24.73
N GLN A 63 -0.84 5.29 24.22
CA GLN A 63 -0.03 4.80 23.11
C GLN A 63 0.67 3.49 23.47
N MET A 64 1.34 3.43 24.62
CA MET A 64 2.04 2.22 25.07
C MET A 64 1.08 1.05 25.30
N GLN A 65 -0.11 1.29 25.86
CA GLN A 65 -1.15 0.26 26.00
C GLN A 65 -1.63 -0.26 24.63
N ALA A 66 -1.85 0.64 23.67
CA ALA A 66 -2.26 0.26 22.31
C ALA A 66 -1.16 -0.55 21.59
N VAL A 67 0.12 -0.12 21.66
CA VAL A 67 1.24 -0.87 21.10
C VAL A 67 1.38 -2.25 21.75
N ARG A 68 1.33 -2.35 23.09
CA ARG A 68 1.40 -3.65 23.80
C ARG A 68 0.33 -4.64 23.32
N SER A 69 -0.86 -4.16 22.95
CA SER A 69 -1.96 -5.02 22.47
C SER A 69 -1.66 -5.74 21.15
N ILE A 70 -0.76 -5.22 20.32
CA ILE A 70 -0.39 -5.83 19.02
C ILE A 70 0.92 -6.64 19.07
N LEU A 71 1.73 -6.54 20.14
CA LEU A 71 3.02 -7.24 20.23
C LEU A 71 2.87 -8.76 20.32
N GLY A 72 1.76 -9.26 20.88
CA GLY A 72 1.58 -10.68 21.15
C GLY A 72 2.66 -11.22 22.10
N ASN A 73 3.54 -12.08 21.58
CA ASN A 73 4.67 -12.65 22.33
C ASN A 73 5.98 -11.85 22.17
N LEU A 74 5.97 -10.70 21.48
CA LEU A 74 7.17 -9.91 21.23
C LEU A 74 7.53 -9.05 22.44
N GLU A 75 8.78 -9.13 22.88
CA GLU A 75 9.32 -8.31 23.97
C GLU A 75 9.33 -6.82 23.59
N GLU A 76 8.71 -6.00 24.44
CA GLU A 76 8.50 -4.56 24.23
C GLU A 76 9.82 -3.80 24.01
N GLU A 77 10.83 -4.04 24.86
CA GLU A 77 12.17 -3.44 24.75
C GLU A 77 12.81 -3.70 23.38
N ARG A 78 12.59 -4.89 22.81
CA ARG A 78 13.13 -5.23 21.48
C ARG A 78 12.39 -4.52 20.37
N PHE A 79 11.09 -4.29 20.50
CA PHE A 79 10.29 -3.59 19.49
C PHE A 79 10.65 -2.09 19.41
N PHE A 80 10.83 -1.44 20.56
CA PHE A 80 11.24 -0.02 20.65
C PHE A 80 12.74 0.23 20.50
N LYS A 81 13.57 -0.81 20.33
CA LYS A 81 15.02 -0.64 20.21
C LYS A 81 15.38 0.20 18.96
N PRO A 82 16.21 1.24 19.08
CA PRO A 82 16.69 2.03 17.94
C PRO A 82 17.65 1.20 17.08
N SER A 83 17.11 0.44 16.14
CA SER A 83 17.88 -0.37 15.20
C SER A 83 17.13 -0.64 13.92
N VAL A 84 17.85 -0.61 12.79
CA VAL A 84 17.31 -0.94 11.47
C VAL A 84 16.84 -2.40 11.39
N VAL A 85 17.43 -3.29 12.20
CA VAL A 85 17.07 -4.72 12.30
C VAL A 85 16.15 -5.06 13.47
N SER A 86 15.56 -4.06 14.15
CA SER A 86 14.53 -4.32 15.16
C SER A 86 13.36 -5.12 14.56
N PRO A 87 12.65 -5.91 15.36
CA PRO A 87 11.47 -6.63 14.89
C PRO A 87 10.38 -5.67 14.35
N PHE A 88 9.45 -6.25 13.61
CA PHE A 88 8.18 -5.66 13.22
C PHE A 88 7.08 -6.70 13.46
N VAL A 89 5.84 -6.24 13.65
CA VAL A 89 4.66 -7.11 13.73
C VAL A 89 3.99 -7.14 12.35
N PHE A 90 3.49 -8.30 11.95
CA PHE A 90 2.75 -8.51 10.72
C PHE A 90 1.60 -9.48 10.98
N GLU A 91 0.42 -9.15 10.46
CA GLU A 91 -0.74 -10.04 10.45
C GLU A 91 -1.38 -10.06 9.07
N LEU A 92 -1.75 -11.26 8.60
CA LEU A 92 -2.53 -11.45 7.38
C LEU A 92 -3.83 -12.17 7.73
N LYS A 93 -4.94 -11.44 7.68
CA LYS A 93 -6.27 -11.85 8.14
C LYS A 93 -7.21 -12.06 6.96
N PRO A 94 -7.89 -13.21 6.85
CA PRO A 94 -9.00 -13.37 5.91
C PRO A 94 -10.19 -12.51 6.34
N LEU A 95 -10.76 -11.71 5.44
CA LEU A 95 -11.99 -10.93 5.69
C LEU A 95 -13.24 -11.64 5.17
N SER A 96 -13.27 -11.97 3.87
CA SER A 96 -14.43 -12.58 3.22
C SER A 96 -14.03 -13.42 2.01
N LYS A 97 -14.94 -14.27 1.52
CA LYS A 97 -14.78 -14.98 0.24
C LYS A 97 -15.34 -14.14 -0.90
N LEU A 98 -14.67 -14.20 -2.05
CA LEU A 98 -15.11 -13.58 -3.30
C LEU A 98 -15.95 -14.60 -4.08
N GLY A 99 -16.92 -14.14 -4.88
CA GLY A 99 -17.81 -15.01 -5.66
C GLY A 99 -17.09 -15.89 -6.69
N ASN A 100 -15.84 -15.57 -7.04
CA ASN A 100 -14.98 -16.35 -7.95
C ASN A 100 -14.08 -17.37 -7.22
N GLY A 101 -14.35 -17.69 -5.95
CA GLY A 101 -13.52 -18.56 -5.12
C GLY A 101 -12.27 -17.91 -4.51
N GLY A 102 -11.99 -16.66 -4.86
CA GLY A 102 -10.93 -15.85 -4.25
C GLY A 102 -11.27 -15.40 -2.83
N GLN A 103 -10.44 -14.53 -2.27
CA GLN A 103 -10.55 -14.09 -0.89
C GLN A 103 -10.22 -12.60 -0.76
N ARG A 104 -11.00 -11.84 0.02
CA ARG A 104 -10.58 -10.53 0.50
C ARG A 104 -9.69 -10.72 1.72
N GLN A 105 -8.50 -10.15 1.70
CA GLN A 105 -7.50 -10.21 2.77
C GLN A 105 -7.34 -8.82 3.41
N ARG A 106 -6.94 -8.80 4.67
CA ARG A 106 -6.38 -7.65 5.38
C ARG A 106 -4.95 -7.96 5.78
N LEU A 107 -4.03 -7.08 5.39
CA LEU A 107 -2.63 -7.06 5.78
C LEU A 107 -2.45 -5.93 6.79
N ASP A 108 -1.97 -6.25 7.99
CA ASP A 108 -1.53 -5.28 8.99
C ASP A 108 -0.01 -5.40 9.21
N VAL A 109 0.70 -4.28 9.28
CA VAL A 109 2.14 -4.19 9.54
C VAL A 109 2.41 -3.06 10.52
N TRP A 110 3.19 -3.32 11.57
CA TRP A 110 3.55 -2.32 12.57
C TRP A 110 5.03 -2.37 12.93
N PHE A 111 5.67 -1.22 13.02
CA PHE A 111 7.07 -1.13 13.44
C PHE A 111 7.41 0.24 14.00
N VAL A 112 8.44 0.29 14.85
CA VAL A 112 9.05 1.56 15.29
C VAL A 112 10.23 1.90 14.38
N ALA A 113 10.33 3.16 13.97
CA ALA A 113 11.50 3.78 13.38
C ALA A 113 11.95 4.95 14.27
N HIS A 114 13.18 5.46 14.06
CA HIS A 114 13.67 6.64 14.78
C HIS A 114 14.14 7.72 13.80
N GLY A 115 13.77 8.96 14.09
CA GLY A 115 14.01 10.17 13.29
C GLY A 115 12.83 11.14 13.43
N LYS A 116 12.82 12.26 12.69
CA LYS A 116 11.76 13.27 12.86
C LYS A 116 10.61 13.01 11.90
N LEU A 117 9.41 13.40 12.31
CA LEU A 117 8.20 13.31 11.50
C LEU A 117 8.31 14.18 10.22
N ASP A 118 9.03 15.31 10.28
CA ASP A 118 9.23 16.18 9.10
C ASP A 118 10.21 15.60 8.08
N ASP A 119 11.18 14.78 8.52
CA ASP A 119 12.14 14.10 7.63
C ASP A 119 11.38 13.15 6.67
N ILE A 120 10.20 12.66 7.08
CA ILE A 120 9.31 11.83 6.25
C ILE A 120 8.77 12.56 5.02
N GLU A 121 8.83 13.90 4.94
CA GLU A 121 8.39 14.66 3.78
C GLU A 121 9.52 15.02 2.80
N GLU A 122 10.77 14.67 3.12
CA GLU A 122 11.92 15.07 2.31
C GLU A 122 11.93 14.42 0.93
N LYS A 123 12.09 15.25 -0.12
CA LYS A 123 12.12 14.81 -1.53
C LYS A 123 13.12 13.68 -1.78
N LYS A 124 14.28 13.67 -1.11
CA LYS A 124 15.30 12.64 -1.27
C LYS A 124 14.85 11.30 -0.67
N LEU A 125 14.19 11.32 0.49
CA LEU A 125 13.55 10.13 1.06
C LEU A 125 12.43 9.60 0.15
N MET A 126 11.66 10.49 -0.50
CA MET A 126 10.69 10.09 -1.54
C MET A 126 11.41 9.37 -2.68
N ASP A 127 12.34 10.07 -3.34
CA ASP A 127 13.01 9.62 -4.56
C ASP A 127 13.84 8.34 -4.31
N ASP A 128 14.27 8.06 -3.08
CA ASP A 128 14.99 6.83 -2.71
C ASP A 128 14.07 5.65 -2.34
N LEU A 129 12.86 5.92 -1.82
CA LEU A 129 11.87 4.88 -1.49
C LEU A 129 10.98 4.51 -2.69
N THR A 130 10.73 5.45 -3.61
CA THR A 130 9.93 5.26 -4.83
C THR A 130 10.77 5.26 -6.11
N GLY A 131 12.10 5.25 -5.97
CA GLY A 131 13.04 5.54 -7.05
C GLY A 131 13.12 4.50 -8.17
N PRO A 132 13.90 4.79 -9.22
CA PRO A 132 14.07 3.93 -10.40
C PRO A 132 14.75 2.57 -10.14
N GLU A 133 14.97 2.20 -8.87
CA GLU A 133 15.37 0.85 -8.46
C GLU A 133 14.27 -0.20 -8.69
N ALA A 134 13.02 0.22 -8.81
CA ALA A 134 11.96 -0.59 -9.42
C ALA A 134 12.24 -0.72 -10.92
N LYS A 135 13.28 -1.51 -11.25
CA LYS A 135 13.72 -1.78 -12.63
C LYS A 135 12.51 -2.25 -13.41
N GLN A 136 12.18 -1.54 -14.48
CA GLN A 136 11.09 -1.92 -15.38
C GLN A 136 11.26 -3.39 -15.76
N THR A 137 10.34 -4.24 -15.28
CA THR A 137 10.45 -5.68 -15.50
C THR A 137 10.26 -5.95 -16.99
N PRO A 138 11.20 -6.59 -17.69
CA PRO A 138 11.09 -6.79 -19.13
C PRO A 138 9.78 -7.48 -19.52
N GLY A 139 9.00 -6.82 -20.39
CA GLY A 139 7.67 -7.25 -20.82
C GLY A 139 6.50 -6.64 -20.04
N LEU A 140 6.74 -5.88 -18.97
CA LEU A 140 5.68 -5.24 -18.17
C LEU A 140 5.58 -3.70 -18.38
N PRO A 141 4.37 -3.11 -18.22
CA PRO A 141 4.15 -1.66 -18.29
C PRO A 141 4.87 -0.85 -17.21
N GLU A 142 4.81 0.49 -17.34
CA GLU A 142 5.18 1.42 -16.25
C GLU A 142 4.29 1.18 -15.02
N ILE A 143 4.88 1.34 -13.83
CA ILE A 143 4.40 0.72 -12.58
C ILE A 143 3.85 1.69 -11.54
N ALA A 144 4.33 2.94 -11.46
CA ALA A 144 3.74 3.92 -10.56
C ALA A 144 4.09 5.34 -10.98
N ARG A 145 3.08 6.20 -11.12
CA ARG A 145 3.28 7.66 -11.17
C ARG A 145 2.01 8.40 -10.81
N ALA A 146 2.16 9.66 -10.40
CA ALA A 146 1.02 10.57 -10.29
C ALA A 146 0.39 10.83 -11.68
N LEU A 147 -0.90 11.16 -11.69
CA LEU A 147 -1.53 11.72 -12.90
C LEU A 147 -0.97 13.11 -13.17
N THR A 148 -0.70 13.37 -14.45
CA THR A 148 -0.34 14.71 -14.95
C THR A 148 -1.55 15.65 -14.90
N GLU A 149 -1.32 16.96 -14.94
CA GLU A 149 -2.39 17.97 -15.01
C GLU A 149 -3.32 17.75 -16.23
N ALA A 150 -2.76 17.31 -17.37
CA ALA A 150 -3.53 16.99 -18.57
C ALA A 150 -4.43 15.76 -18.37
N GLU A 151 -3.92 14.68 -17.78
CA GLU A 151 -4.69 13.46 -17.49
C GLU A 151 -5.78 13.70 -16.44
N MET A 152 -5.50 14.53 -15.44
CA MET A 152 -6.46 14.98 -14.43
C MET A 152 -7.59 15.79 -15.07
N LYS A 153 -7.25 16.78 -15.89
CA LYS A 153 -8.21 17.62 -16.62
C LYS A 153 -9.08 16.81 -17.59
N ALA A 154 -8.51 15.79 -18.24
CA ALA A 154 -9.26 14.88 -19.13
C ALA A 154 -10.32 14.05 -18.38
N ARG A 155 -10.24 13.96 -17.05
CA ARG A 155 -11.12 13.18 -16.17
C ARG A 155 -11.96 14.07 -15.21
N ASP A 156 -11.94 15.40 -15.40
CA ASP A 156 -12.44 16.44 -14.46
C ASP A 156 -11.99 16.27 -12.99
N LEU A 157 -10.85 15.60 -12.79
CA LEU A 157 -10.27 15.39 -11.47
C LEU A 157 -9.59 16.67 -10.99
N LYS A 158 -9.81 16.98 -9.72
CA LYS A 158 -9.27 18.18 -9.07
C LYS A 158 -8.29 17.76 -7.98
N PHE A 159 -7.10 18.34 -7.99
CA PHE A 159 -6.29 18.42 -6.77
C PHE A 159 -7.01 19.33 -5.79
N GLY A 160 -6.95 18.96 -4.51
CA GLY A 160 -7.51 19.77 -3.44
C GLY A 160 -6.61 19.64 -2.24
N ASP A 161 -5.73 20.62 -2.06
CA ASP A 161 -5.16 20.91 -0.76
C ASP A 161 -6.22 21.67 0.05
N GLN A 162 -6.41 21.27 1.29
CA GLN A 162 -7.35 21.88 2.22
C GLN A 162 -6.62 22.88 3.14
N PRO A 163 -7.31 23.90 3.70
CA PRO A 163 -6.69 24.85 4.61
C PRO A 163 -6.12 24.24 5.90
N ASP A 164 -6.54 23.02 6.27
CA ASP A 164 -6.05 22.27 7.42
C ASP A 164 -4.77 21.45 7.13
N GLY A 165 -4.18 21.61 5.94
CA GLY A 165 -2.99 20.90 5.51
C GLY A 165 -3.24 19.48 5.01
N SER A 166 -4.47 18.97 5.09
CA SER A 166 -4.87 17.74 4.40
C SER A 166 -4.99 17.98 2.89
N GLY A 167 -5.06 16.91 2.10
CA GLY A 167 -5.36 17.07 0.68
C GLY A 167 -5.51 15.76 -0.09
N ARG A 168 -5.84 15.89 -1.37
CA ARG A 168 -6.20 14.79 -2.26
C ARG A 168 -5.31 14.76 -3.51
N ALA A 169 -4.81 13.57 -3.84
CA ALA A 169 -4.05 13.31 -5.05
C ALA A 169 -4.56 12.05 -5.77
N TYR A 170 -4.10 11.86 -7.01
CA TYR A 170 -4.44 10.72 -7.85
C TYR A 170 -3.19 10.20 -8.56
N GLY A 171 -3.11 8.89 -8.77
CA GLY A 171 -1.97 8.24 -9.41
C GLY A 171 -2.33 6.94 -10.10
N ILE A 172 -1.56 6.60 -11.13
CA ILE A 172 -1.65 5.34 -11.85
C ILE A 172 -0.92 4.27 -11.04
N MET A 173 -1.61 3.15 -10.85
CA MET A 173 -1.07 1.92 -10.31
C MET A 173 -0.70 0.95 -11.42
N GLY A 174 0.45 0.31 -11.25
CA GLY A 174 0.88 -0.92 -11.91
C GLY A 174 1.71 -1.74 -10.91
N ALA A 175 1.14 -2.76 -10.28
CA ALA A 175 1.84 -3.57 -9.29
C ALA A 175 1.99 -5.01 -9.76
N ASN A 176 3.23 -5.50 -9.75
CA ASN A 176 3.49 -6.94 -9.72
C ASN A 176 3.00 -7.48 -8.36
N VAL A 177 2.28 -8.58 -8.37
CA VAL A 177 1.95 -9.38 -7.19
C VAL A 177 2.67 -10.71 -7.37
N LEU A 178 3.92 -10.73 -6.93
CA LEU A 178 4.90 -11.78 -7.26
C LEU A 178 5.03 -11.94 -8.81
N ASP A 179 5.63 -13.04 -9.28
CA ASP A 179 5.59 -13.48 -10.69
C ASP A 179 4.19 -13.95 -11.18
N LYS A 180 3.08 -13.48 -10.60
CA LYS A 180 1.76 -14.13 -10.74
C LYS A 180 0.66 -13.27 -11.30
N ALA A 181 0.56 -12.03 -10.85
CA ALA A 181 -0.41 -11.10 -11.38
C ALA A 181 0.19 -9.72 -11.53
N PHE A 182 -0.26 -8.98 -12.55
CA PHE A 182 -0.06 -7.54 -12.65
C PHE A 182 -1.39 -6.87 -12.35
N VAL A 183 -1.40 -5.84 -11.50
CA VAL A 183 -2.60 -5.07 -11.12
C VAL A 183 -2.45 -3.65 -11.61
N THR A 184 -3.45 -3.14 -12.34
CA THR A 184 -3.51 -1.75 -12.81
C THR A 184 -4.70 -1.00 -12.25
N GLY A 185 -4.67 0.32 -12.32
CA GLY A 185 -5.84 1.19 -12.18
C GLY A 185 -5.47 2.61 -11.75
N VAL A 186 -6.43 3.54 -11.79
CA VAL A 186 -6.25 4.83 -11.13
C VAL A 186 -6.61 4.72 -9.65
N THR A 187 -5.73 5.25 -8.81
CA THR A 187 -5.93 5.39 -7.36
C THR A 187 -6.28 6.82 -7.00
N SER A 188 -7.09 6.98 -5.95
CA SER A 188 -7.28 8.24 -5.26
C SER A 188 -6.73 8.13 -3.84
N SER A 189 -6.06 9.19 -3.39
CA SER A 189 -5.50 9.30 -2.05
C SER A 189 -6.06 10.49 -1.30
N ARG A 190 -6.00 10.41 0.03
CA ARG A 190 -6.18 11.52 0.95
C ARG A 190 -5.04 11.45 1.95
N TYR A 191 -4.32 12.55 2.13
CA TYR A 191 -3.33 12.65 3.20
C TYR A 191 -3.77 13.69 4.23
N ARG A 192 -3.29 13.54 5.46
CA ARG A 192 -3.47 14.48 6.56
C ARG A 192 -2.17 14.56 7.34
N LYS A 193 -1.76 15.77 7.73
CA LYS A 193 -0.66 16.01 8.66
C LYS A 193 -1.20 16.72 9.90
N THR A 194 -0.67 16.34 11.06
CA THR A 194 -0.80 17.08 12.32
C THR A 194 0.60 17.23 12.92
N ASP A 195 0.71 17.92 14.06
CA ASP A 195 1.99 18.02 14.76
C ASP A 195 2.46 16.65 15.31
N ASP A 196 1.54 15.71 15.51
CA ASP A 196 1.80 14.39 16.10
C ASP A 196 1.88 13.26 15.06
N SER A 197 1.21 13.40 13.91
CA SER A 197 1.13 12.30 12.93
C SER A 197 1.09 12.75 11.47
N ILE A 198 1.46 11.81 10.59
CA ILE A 198 1.20 11.86 9.16
C ILE A 198 0.37 10.63 8.81
N GLU A 199 -0.75 10.85 8.11
CA GLU A 199 -1.69 9.81 7.70
C GLU A 199 -1.93 9.89 6.17
N LEU A 200 -1.96 8.74 5.50
CA LEU A 200 -2.41 8.60 4.12
C LEU A 200 -3.42 7.47 4.03
N PHE A 201 -4.61 7.79 3.55
CA PHE A 201 -5.54 6.82 3.00
C PHE A 201 -5.40 6.77 1.47
N LEU A 202 -5.45 5.57 0.90
CA LEU A 202 -5.39 5.34 -0.54
C LEU A 202 -6.36 4.23 -0.94
N ARG A 203 -6.94 4.32 -2.14
CA ARG A 203 -7.75 3.26 -2.74
C ARG A 203 -7.67 3.29 -4.27
N LEU A 204 -8.00 2.19 -4.93
CA LEU A 204 -8.46 2.28 -6.32
C LEU A 204 -9.75 3.12 -6.36
N SER A 205 -9.84 4.05 -7.32
CA SER A 205 -10.97 4.97 -7.45
C SER A 205 -12.13 4.29 -8.19
N PRO A 206 -13.30 4.06 -7.56
CA PRO A 206 -14.48 3.48 -8.20
C PRO A 206 -14.90 4.18 -9.48
N SER A 207 -14.78 5.51 -9.52
CA SER A 207 -15.07 6.33 -10.69
C SER A 207 -14.19 6.07 -11.90
N LEU A 208 -13.06 5.40 -11.71
CA LEU A 208 -12.03 5.16 -12.73
C LEU A 208 -11.75 3.67 -12.90
N PHE A 209 -12.65 2.79 -12.44
CA PHE A 209 -12.53 1.35 -12.66
C PHE A 209 -12.58 0.96 -14.15
N ASP A 210 -13.33 1.70 -14.96
CA ASP A 210 -13.41 1.55 -16.41
C ASP A 210 -12.77 2.75 -17.14
N ASP A 211 -11.76 3.36 -16.54
CA ASP A 211 -10.95 4.41 -17.17
C ASP A 211 -10.42 3.95 -18.54
N ALA A 212 -10.47 4.84 -19.53
CA ALA A 212 -10.14 4.49 -20.92
C ALA A 212 -8.65 4.17 -21.13
N ASP A 213 -7.76 4.81 -20.37
CA ASP A 213 -6.31 4.65 -20.50
C ASP A 213 -5.74 3.70 -19.43
N PHE A 214 -6.27 3.79 -18.19
CA PHE A 214 -5.75 3.10 -17.01
C PHE A 214 -6.85 2.35 -16.23
N PRO A 215 -7.57 1.40 -16.86
CA PRO A 215 -8.67 0.70 -16.23
C PRO A 215 -8.19 -0.14 -15.04
N ALA A 216 -9.04 -0.29 -14.02
CA ALA A 216 -8.74 -1.07 -12.83
C ALA A 216 -8.87 -2.57 -13.13
N ARG A 217 -7.73 -3.23 -13.35
CA ARG A 217 -7.65 -4.59 -13.90
C ARG A 217 -6.58 -5.40 -13.19
N TRP A 218 -6.68 -6.73 -13.31
CA TRP A 218 -5.56 -7.62 -13.06
C TRP A 218 -5.34 -8.57 -14.24
N TYR A 219 -4.09 -8.91 -14.48
CA TYR A 219 -3.62 -9.73 -15.59
C TYR A 219 -2.80 -10.89 -14.99
N PRO A 220 -3.05 -12.16 -15.34
CA PRO A 220 -2.14 -13.23 -14.96
C PRO A 220 -0.79 -13.03 -15.67
N ILE A 221 0.30 -13.31 -14.97
CA ILE A 221 1.66 -13.27 -15.51
C ILE A 221 2.10 -14.69 -15.89
N SER A 222 2.64 -14.84 -17.09
CA SER A 222 3.35 -16.05 -17.54
C SER A 222 4.78 -15.70 -17.98
N LYS A 223 5.71 -16.64 -17.88
CA LYS A 223 7.06 -16.50 -18.47
C LYS A 223 7.05 -17.11 -19.88
N ALA A 224 7.58 -16.40 -20.86
CA ALA A 224 7.79 -16.88 -22.23
C ALA A 224 9.07 -17.72 -22.34
N ASP A 225 9.30 -18.32 -23.51
CA ASP A 225 10.46 -19.20 -23.77
C ASP A 225 11.82 -18.46 -23.66
N ASP A 226 11.83 -17.14 -23.86
CA ASP A 226 12.98 -16.25 -23.68
C ASP A 226 13.15 -15.75 -22.23
N GLY A 227 12.25 -16.16 -21.32
CA GLY A 227 12.20 -15.72 -19.93
C GLY A 227 11.49 -14.40 -19.68
N ALA A 228 11.03 -13.68 -20.71
CA ALA A 228 10.28 -12.43 -20.56
C ALA A 228 8.92 -12.67 -19.90
N LEU A 229 8.43 -11.69 -19.12
CA LEU A 229 7.10 -11.74 -18.55
C LEU A 229 6.06 -11.32 -19.59
N GLN A 230 4.98 -12.08 -19.71
CA GLN A 230 3.84 -11.78 -20.58
C GLN A 230 2.57 -11.64 -19.75
N LEU A 231 1.78 -10.61 -20.06
CA LEU A 231 0.45 -10.41 -19.51
C LEU A 231 -0.57 -11.23 -20.28
N GLY A 232 -1.32 -12.08 -19.57
CA GLY A 232 -2.48 -12.76 -20.13
C GLY A 232 -3.72 -11.86 -20.19
N LYS A 233 -4.89 -12.47 -20.35
CA LYS A 233 -6.18 -11.75 -20.48
C LYS A 233 -6.47 -10.88 -19.24
N ALA A 234 -6.83 -9.61 -19.48
CA ALA A 234 -7.29 -8.70 -18.45
C ALA A 234 -8.58 -9.18 -17.76
N ASN A 235 -8.65 -8.99 -16.45
CA ASN A 235 -9.81 -9.27 -15.59
C ASN A 235 -10.14 -8.03 -14.75
N PRO A 236 -11.40 -7.78 -14.35
CA PRO A 236 -11.74 -6.67 -13.45
C PRO A 236 -11.03 -6.78 -12.10
N TYR A 237 -10.57 -5.65 -11.55
CA TYR A 237 -9.99 -5.56 -10.22
C TYR A 237 -10.42 -4.27 -9.53
N THR A 238 -11.18 -4.36 -8.45
CA THR A 238 -11.85 -3.22 -7.79
C THR A 238 -11.42 -3.00 -6.34
N ASP A 239 -10.78 -4.00 -5.75
CA ASP A 239 -10.64 -4.15 -4.31
C ASP A 239 -9.17 -3.92 -3.93
N LEU A 240 -8.83 -2.65 -3.71
CA LEU A 240 -7.61 -2.25 -3.01
C LEU A 240 -7.86 -0.95 -2.26
N ALA A 241 -7.57 -0.97 -0.97
CA ALA A 241 -7.43 0.22 -0.13
C ALA A 241 -6.29 0.02 0.87
N ALA A 242 -5.66 1.12 1.27
CA ALA A 242 -4.61 1.14 2.28
C ALA A 242 -4.75 2.37 3.18
N LEU A 243 -4.43 2.19 4.46
CA LEU A 243 -4.13 3.26 5.41
C LEU A 243 -2.67 3.09 5.82
N ILE A 244 -1.88 4.13 5.69
CA ILE A 244 -0.58 4.22 6.37
C ILE A 244 -0.61 5.40 7.30
N LYS A 245 -0.14 5.20 8.53
CA LYS A 245 0.05 6.26 9.50
C LYS A 245 1.41 6.18 10.15
N VAL A 246 2.01 7.33 10.39
CA VAL A 246 3.22 7.49 11.19
C VAL A 246 2.92 8.46 12.32
N THR A 247 3.11 8.03 13.56
CA THR A 247 2.75 8.79 14.77
C THR A 247 3.96 8.93 15.70
N LYS A 248 4.20 10.12 16.24
CA LYS A 248 5.21 10.35 17.28
C LYS A 248 4.86 9.59 18.55
N LEU A 249 5.84 8.87 19.11
CA LEU A 249 5.71 8.12 20.35
C LEU A 249 6.09 9.01 21.55
N ALA A 250 5.09 9.37 22.35
CA ALA A 250 5.32 10.14 23.57
C ALA A 250 6.11 9.29 24.58
N GLY A 251 7.30 9.79 24.97
CA GLY A 251 8.21 9.10 25.89
C GLY A 251 9.28 8.20 25.24
N VAL A 252 9.30 8.09 23.90
CA VAL A 252 10.37 7.41 23.16
C VAL A 252 11.13 8.45 22.34
N GLU A 253 12.42 8.64 22.63
CA GLU A 253 13.26 9.64 21.95
C GLU A 253 13.36 9.34 20.44
N ASP A 254 13.02 10.36 19.64
CA ASP A 254 12.83 10.30 18.18
C ASP A 254 11.95 9.14 17.69
N GLY A 255 11.14 8.52 18.55
CA GLY A 255 10.37 7.33 18.24
C GLY A 255 9.17 7.63 17.34
N LEU A 256 9.13 7.02 16.16
CA LEU A 256 7.98 7.05 15.26
C LEU A 256 7.37 5.66 15.15
N PHE A 257 6.11 5.53 15.53
CA PHE A 257 5.32 4.33 15.28
C PHE A 257 4.72 4.39 13.89
N VAL A 258 5.10 3.43 13.03
CA VAL A 258 4.60 3.28 11.68
C VAL A 258 3.63 2.10 11.63
N GLU A 259 2.42 2.35 11.15
CA GLU A 259 1.40 1.34 10.91
C GLU A 259 0.89 1.37 9.48
N VAL A 260 0.75 0.19 8.87
CA VAL A 260 0.21 0.00 7.53
C VAL A 260 -0.86 -1.06 7.57
N HIS A 261 -2.03 -0.68 7.09
CA HIS A 261 -3.19 -1.54 6.91
C HIS A 261 -3.52 -1.56 5.42
N VAL A 262 -3.67 -2.74 4.81
CA VAL A 262 -4.07 -2.89 3.41
C VAL A 262 -5.20 -3.90 3.34
N VAL A 263 -6.30 -3.53 2.68
CA VAL A 263 -7.39 -4.44 2.33
C VAL A 263 -7.38 -4.63 0.82
N TYR A 264 -7.32 -5.88 0.37
CA TYR A 264 -7.23 -6.21 -1.05
C TYR A 264 -8.00 -7.48 -1.39
N ALA A 265 -8.44 -7.61 -2.65
CA ALA A 265 -8.85 -8.89 -3.19
C ALA A 265 -7.64 -9.72 -3.62
N GLU A 266 -7.68 -11.00 -3.28
CA GLU A 266 -6.86 -12.07 -3.84
C GLU A 266 -7.79 -12.93 -4.73
N PRO A 267 -7.98 -12.59 -6.02
CA PRO A 267 -8.70 -13.43 -6.97
C PRO A 267 -8.13 -14.84 -7.01
N PHE A 268 -9.00 -15.85 -7.15
CA PHE A 268 -8.58 -17.25 -7.24
C PHE A 268 -7.48 -17.46 -8.29
N GLY A 269 -7.57 -16.78 -9.43
CA GLY A 269 -6.61 -16.89 -10.53
C GLY A 269 -5.21 -16.29 -10.29
N TRP A 270 -4.92 -15.67 -9.14
CA TRP A 270 -3.54 -15.29 -8.79
C TRP A 270 -2.70 -16.51 -8.39
N PHE A 271 -3.26 -17.38 -7.54
CA PHE A 271 -2.51 -18.48 -6.91
C PHE A 271 -3.24 -19.82 -6.88
N GLU A 272 -4.42 -19.91 -7.50
CA GLU A 272 -5.28 -21.10 -7.54
C GLU A 272 -5.71 -21.55 -6.13
N GLY A 273 -6.02 -20.55 -5.28
CA GLY A 273 -6.40 -20.76 -3.87
C GLY A 273 -5.24 -21.05 -2.92
N ARG A 274 -3.98 -21.06 -3.39
CA ARG A 274 -2.80 -21.17 -2.52
C ARG A 274 -2.49 -19.84 -1.84
N ASN A 275 -2.42 -19.81 -0.52
CA ASN A 275 -2.01 -18.62 0.23
C ASN A 275 -0.48 -18.41 0.17
N LEU A 276 0.03 -18.02 -1.02
CA LEU A 276 1.46 -17.76 -1.23
C LEU A 276 1.93 -16.50 -0.48
N LEU A 277 1.09 -15.47 -0.44
CA LEU A 277 1.42 -14.18 0.20
C LEU A 277 1.84 -14.34 1.67
N ARG A 278 1.17 -15.21 2.45
CA ARG A 278 1.57 -15.49 3.85
C ARG A 278 3.02 -15.96 4.00
N SER A 279 3.56 -16.67 3.00
CA SER A 279 4.94 -17.18 3.00
C SER A 279 5.95 -16.24 2.35
N LYS A 280 5.49 -15.32 1.49
CA LYS A 280 6.35 -14.46 0.66
C LYS A 280 6.45 -13.02 1.15
N LEU A 281 5.39 -12.49 1.80
CA LEU A 281 5.41 -11.14 2.36
C LEU A 281 6.44 -10.92 3.48
N PRO A 282 6.66 -11.84 4.45
CA PRO A 282 7.56 -11.55 5.58
C PRO A 282 8.99 -11.10 5.21
N PRO A 283 9.74 -11.73 4.27
CA PRO A 283 11.05 -11.22 3.87
C PRO A 283 10.97 -9.87 3.13
N VAL A 284 10.00 -9.68 2.23
CA VAL A 284 9.81 -8.42 1.49
C VAL A 284 9.52 -7.26 2.43
N LEU A 285 8.64 -7.48 3.42
CA LEU A 285 8.33 -6.52 4.47
C LEU A 285 9.55 -6.22 5.34
N GLN A 286 10.34 -7.24 5.69
CA GLN A 286 11.55 -7.06 6.48
C GLN A 286 12.54 -6.12 5.79
N ASP A 287 12.76 -6.29 4.49
CA ASP A 287 13.69 -5.45 3.75
C ASP A 287 13.13 -4.06 3.44
N SER A 288 11.82 -3.93 3.22
CA SER A 288 11.11 -2.65 3.11
C SER A 288 11.22 -1.84 4.42
N VAL A 289 10.94 -2.44 5.57
CA VAL A 289 11.08 -1.83 6.91
C VAL A 289 12.54 -1.44 7.19
N ARG A 290 13.51 -2.29 6.82
CA ARG A 290 14.95 -1.98 6.92
C ARG A 290 15.38 -0.84 5.98
N LYS A 291 14.80 -0.73 4.77
CA LYS A 291 15.08 0.37 3.85
C LYS A 291 14.53 1.68 4.42
N PHE A 292 13.29 1.69 4.91
CA PHE A 292 12.67 2.84 5.58
C PHE A 292 13.50 3.31 6.78
N ARG A 293 13.77 2.44 7.76
CA ARG A 293 14.55 2.80 8.96
C ARG A 293 15.95 3.31 8.65
N ARG A 294 16.65 2.72 7.66
CA ARG A 294 17.98 3.19 7.24
C ARG A 294 17.95 4.58 6.62
N LYS A 295 16.86 4.93 5.92
CA LYS A 295 16.73 6.21 5.22
C LYS A 295 16.25 7.33 6.14
N LEU A 296 15.43 7.02 7.15
CA LEU A 296 15.02 7.97 8.18
C LEU A 296 16.16 8.35 9.14
N ALA A 297 17.15 7.46 9.32
CA ALA A 297 18.31 7.67 10.19
C ALA A 297 19.55 8.26 9.46
N GLN A 298 19.37 8.92 8.31
CA GLN A 298 20.44 9.50 7.46
C GLN A 298 20.35 11.02 7.39
#